data_AF-A0A9J7BVX5-F1
#
_entry.id   AF-A0A9J7BVX5-F1
#
_cell.length_a   1.000
_cell.length_b   1.000
_cell.length_c   1.000
_cell.angle_alpha   90.00
_cell.angle_beta   90.00
_cell.angle_gamma   90.00
#
_symmetry.space_group_name_H-M   'P 1'
#
loop_
_entity.id
_entity.type
_entity.pdbx_description
1 polymer ?
#
loop_
_entity_poly.entity_id
_entity_poly.type
_entity_poly.pdbx_seq_one_letter_code
_entity_poly.pdbx_strand_id
1 'polypeptide(L)'
;MSFGICNRERELAEALLAGFWPEACTDDLRTHVAECKSCSQRVVLSAAFRRERAAASAEPRLESPGAIWWRAQLRRRNAAIERISRPILGAQVFAVAVALIAAVAFLVSEAKQSVGLFAWIADAPRALHMEALLPASMQNATGAALMFAGLLAAVALIGGFAAYASSDKH
;
A
#
# COMPACT_ATOMS: atom_id res chain seq x y z
N MET A 1 31.76 4.55 64.79
CA MET A 1 30.90 4.27 63.62
C MET A 1 29.49 4.70 63.99
N SER A 2 29.12 5.91 63.58
CA SER A 2 27.78 6.46 63.78
C SER A 2 27.17 6.58 62.39
N PHE A 3 26.15 5.76 62.09
CA PHE A 3 25.23 6.03 60.98
C PHE A 3 24.28 7.15 61.45
N GLY A 4 24.87 8.30 61.76
CA GLY A 4 24.17 9.49 62.22
C GLY A 4 23.46 10.12 61.04
N ILE A 5 22.16 10.32 61.20
CA ILE A 5 21.30 11.06 60.26
C ILE A 5 22.00 12.38 59.92
N CYS A 6 22.43 12.51 58.67
CA CYS A 6 23.05 13.75 58.21
C CYS A 6 21.95 14.77 57.91
N ASN A 7 21.98 15.92 58.58
CA ASN A 7 20.94 16.95 58.44
C ASN A 7 20.91 17.57 57.02
N ARG A 8 22.06 17.60 56.34
CA ARG A 8 22.23 18.13 54.97
C ARG A 8 22.01 17.09 53.87
N GLU A 9 21.68 15.85 54.23
CA GLU A 9 21.55 14.75 53.26
C GLU A 9 20.40 14.96 52.27
N ARG A 10 19.30 15.54 52.75
CA ARG A 10 18.12 15.84 51.92
C ARG A 10 18.43 16.94 50.91
N GLU A 11 19.09 18.01 51.35
CA GLU A 11 19.52 19.11 50.49
C GLU A 11 20.47 18.63 49.38
N LEU A 12 21.43 17.75 49.72
CA LEU A 12 22.29 17.10 48.73
C LEU A 12 21.50 16.20 47.77
N ALA A 13 20.50 15.45 48.26
CA ALA A 13 19.68 14.60 47.41
C ALA A 13 18.91 15.42 46.37
N GLU A 14 18.34 16.55 46.78
CA GLU A 14 17.62 17.47 45.90
C GLU A 14 18.56 18.08 44.85
N ALA A 15 19.76 18.52 45.26
CA ALA A 15 20.78 19.02 44.33
C ALA A 15 21.23 17.98 43.30
N LEU A 16 21.40 16.71 43.71
CA LEU A 16 21.76 15.60 42.83
C LEU A 16 20.63 15.22 41.87
N LEU A 17 19.37 15.32 42.30
CA LEU A 17 18.21 15.10 41.42
C LEU A 17 18.08 16.21 40.38
N ALA A 18 18.23 17.47 40.80
CA ALA A 18 18.17 18.62 39.90
C ALA A 18 19.39 18.73 38.96
N GLY A 19 20.50 18.03 39.27
CA GLY A 19 21.72 18.07 38.48
C GLY A 19 22.57 19.32 38.69
N PHE A 20 22.38 20.01 39.82
CA PHE A 20 23.09 21.24 40.16
C PHE A 20 24.45 21.00 40.82
N TRP A 21 24.76 19.75 41.19
CA TRP A 21 26.06 19.38 41.73
C TRP A 21 27.10 19.18 40.62
N PRO A 22 28.34 19.72 40.73
CA PRO A 22 28.89 20.53 41.83
C PRO A 22 28.81 22.06 41.60
N GLU A 23 28.47 22.48 40.38
CA GLU A 23 28.68 23.85 39.88
C GLU A 23 27.68 24.87 40.43
N ALA A 24 26.43 24.46 40.67
CA ALA A 24 25.34 25.31 41.14
C ALA A 24 24.96 25.04 42.63
N CYS A 25 25.90 24.48 43.41
CA CYS A 25 25.74 24.30 44.85
C CYS A 25 26.50 25.37 45.65
N THR A 26 26.04 25.64 46.87
CA THR A 26 26.72 26.52 47.82
C THR A 26 28.04 25.91 48.28
N ASP A 27 29.00 26.75 48.63
CA ASP A 27 30.32 26.31 49.08
C ASP A 27 30.28 25.57 50.43
N ASP A 28 29.31 25.93 51.28
CA ASP A 28 29.00 25.23 52.53
C ASP A 28 28.63 23.75 52.29
N LEU A 29 27.78 23.49 51.28
CA LEU A 29 27.38 22.14 50.92
C LEU A 29 28.56 21.34 50.37
N ARG A 30 29.44 21.97 49.56
CA ARG A 30 30.66 21.32 49.05
C ARG A 30 31.61 20.93 50.17
N THR A 31 31.84 21.85 51.11
CA THR A 31 32.69 21.62 52.28
C THR A 31 32.14 20.49 53.14
N HIS A 32 30.82 20.48 53.38
CA HIS A 32 30.16 19.41 54.11
C HIS A 32 30.32 18.03 53.46
N VAL A 33 30.18 17.92 52.14
CA VAL A 33 30.37 16.65 51.42
C VAL A 33 31.80 16.14 51.55
N ALA A 34 32.81 17.01 51.58
CA ALA A 34 34.20 16.63 51.76
C ALA A 34 34.48 16.01 53.14
N GLU A 35 33.79 16.48 54.18
CA GLU A 35 33.96 16.02 55.56
C GLU A 35 33.02 14.84 55.90
N CYS A 36 31.85 14.76 55.26
CA CYS A 36 30.84 13.77 55.56
C CYS A 36 30.94 12.53 54.65
N LYS A 37 31.27 11.38 55.26
CA LYS A 37 31.41 10.10 54.55
C LYS A 37 30.13 9.62 53.86
N SER A 38 28.96 9.81 54.47
CA SER A 38 27.69 9.37 53.87
C SER A 38 27.35 10.19 52.62
N CYS A 39 27.50 11.52 52.71
CA CYS A 39 27.24 12.44 51.62
C CYS A 39 28.23 12.25 50.45
N SER A 40 29.53 12.13 50.72
CA SER A 40 30.54 11.84 49.68
C SER A 40 30.28 10.52 48.96
N GLN A 41 29.92 9.47 49.70
CA GLN A 41 29.58 8.17 49.09
C GLN A 41 28.37 8.27 48.15
N ARG A 42 27.33 9.03 48.52
CA ARG A 42 26.16 9.25 47.65
C ARG A 42 26.51 10.01 46.38
N VAL A 43 27.36 11.03 46.45
CA VAL A 43 27.86 11.75 45.27
C VAL A 43 28.59 10.80 44.33
N VAL A 44 29.50 9.98 44.84
CA VAL A 44 30.25 9.02 44.02
C VAL A 44 29.31 8.00 43.34
N LEU A 45 28.37 7.43 44.09
CA LEU A 45 27.40 6.48 43.54
C LEU A 45 26.50 7.12 42.48
N SER A 46 25.95 8.30 42.77
CA SER A 46 25.07 9.00 41.83
C SER A 46 25.79 9.39 40.54
N ALA A 47 27.07 9.81 40.63
CA ALA A 47 27.90 10.09 39.46
C ALA A 47 28.14 8.83 38.60
N ALA A 48 28.43 7.69 39.23
CA ALA A 48 28.58 6.42 38.53
C ALA A 48 27.28 6.00 37.81
N PHE A 49 26.14 6.04 38.50
CA PHE A 49 24.84 5.73 37.88
C PHE A 49 24.48 6.69 36.75
N ARG A 50 24.76 7.98 36.90
CA ARG A 50 24.52 8.97 35.83
C ARG A 50 25.39 8.68 34.61
N ARG A 51 26.66 8.31 34.80
CA ARG A 51 27.57 7.94 33.71
C ARG A 51 27.10 6.69 32.98
N GLU A 52 26.74 5.63 33.71
CA GLU A 52 26.22 4.40 33.11
C GLU A 52 24.88 4.63 32.38
N ARG A 53 24.00 5.44 32.97
CA ARG A 53 22.73 5.81 32.32
C ARG A 53 22.97 6.61 31.04
N ALA A 54 23.93 7.54 31.04
CA ALA A 54 24.29 8.30 29.86
C ALA A 54 24.83 7.36 28.76
N ALA A 55 25.71 6.42 29.10
CA ALA A 55 26.24 5.42 28.18
C ALA A 55 25.12 4.52 27.61
N ALA A 56 24.24 4.00 28.44
CA ALA A 56 23.10 3.20 28.00
C ALA A 56 22.09 4.00 27.16
N SER A 57 21.90 5.30 27.45
CA SER A 57 21.04 6.17 26.64
C SER A 57 21.63 6.58 25.30
N ALA A 58 22.96 6.51 25.18
CA ALA A 58 23.68 6.74 23.94
C ALA A 58 23.64 5.51 23.01
N GLU A 59 23.23 4.34 23.51
CA GLU A 59 22.94 3.21 22.64
C GLU A 59 21.75 3.54 21.72
N PRO A 60 21.88 3.31 20.41
CA PRO A 60 20.80 3.57 19.48
C PRO A 60 19.59 2.71 19.87
N ARG A 61 18.44 3.36 20.08
CA ARG A 61 17.17 2.65 20.28
C ARG A 61 16.83 1.90 19.01
N LEU A 62 17.19 0.62 18.98
CA LEU A 62 16.80 -0.29 17.92
C LEU A 62 15.27 -0.39 17.92
N GLU A 63 14.68 -0.35 16.73
CA GLU A 63 13.27 -0.68 16.56
C GLU A 63 13.01 -2.07 17.15
N SER A 64 11.77 -2.30 17.62
CA SER A 64 11.43 -3.58 18.24
C SER A 64 11.77 -4.73 17.27
N PRO A 65 12.44 -5.80 17.73
CA PRO A 65 12.87 -6.89 16.86
C PRO A 65 11.70 -7.53 16.11
N GLY A 66 10.48 -7.49 16.68
CA GLY A 66 9.25 -7.91 16.01
C GLY A 66 8.88 -7.07 14.79
N ALA A 67 9.07 -5.75 14.82
CA ALA A 67 8.79 -4.88 13.67
C ALA A 67 9.74 -5.15 12.50
N ILE A 68 11.03 -5.37 12.80
CA ILE A 68 12.03 -5.71 11.80
C ILE A 68 11.69 -7.06 11.14
N TRP A 69 11.36 -8.07 11.94
CA TRP A 69 10.98 -9.40 11.45
C TRP A 69 9.69 -9.36 10.63
N TRP A 70 8.68 -8.62 11.08
CA TRP A 70 7.43 -8.45 10.35
C TRP A 70 7.64 -7.83 8.97
N ARG A 71 8.42 -6.75 8.87
CA ARG A 71 8.74 -6.12 7.58
C ARG A 71 9.53 -7.05 6.66
N ALA A 72 10.41 -7.89 7.22
CA ALA A 72 11.12 -8.90 6.43
C ALA A 72 10.18 -9.99 5.89
N GLN A 73 9.25 -10.47 6.72
CA GLN A 73 8.27 -11.47 6.34
C GLN A 73 7.29 -10.95 5.28
N LEU A 74 6.85 -9.69 5.40
CA LEU A 74 5.96 -9.05 4.43
C LEU A 74 6.60 -8.97 3.03
N ARG A 75 7.89 -8.61 2.96
CA ARG A 75 8.65 -8.57 1.70
C ARG A 75 8.71 -9.93 1.01
N ARG A 76 8.90 -11.02 1.78
CA ARG A 76 8.89 -12.39 1.25
C ARG A 76 7.52 -12.79 0.71
N ARG A 77 6.45 -12.46 1.43
CA ARG A 77 5.07 -12.75 1.00
C ARG A 77 4.70 -11.98 -0.26
N ASN A 78 5.04 -10.69 -0.34
CA ASN A 78 4.74 -9.87 -1.51
C ASN A 78 5.48 -10.38 -2.76
N ALA A 79 6.76 -10.79 -2.63
CA ALA A 79 7.52 -11.38 -3.73
C ALA A 79 6.99 -12.75 -4.22
N ALA A 80 6.19 -13.45 -3.40
CA ALA A 80 5.51 -14.67 -3.79
C ALA A 80 4.17 -14.37 -4.48
N ILE A 81 3.41 -13.39 -3.97
CA ILE A 81 2.14 -12.95 -4.55
C ILE A 81 2.33 -12.39 -5.96
N GLU A 82 3.39 -11.60 -6.17
CA GLU A 82 3.72 -11.01 -7.47
C GLU A 82 3.98 -12.06 -8.57
N ARG A 83 4.44 -13.26 -8.20
CA ARG A 83 4.63 -14.36 -9.16
C ARG A 83 3.33 -15.04 -9.55
N ILE A 84 2.31 -14.97 -8.68
CA ILE A 84 1.01 -15.64 -8.88
C ILE A 84 0.05 -14.72 -9.64
N SER A 85 0.17 -13.40 -9.50
CA SER A 85 -0.71 -12.42 -10.18
C SER A 85 -0.46 -12.30 -11.69
N ARG A 86 0.79 -12.46 -12.14
CA ARG A 86 1.17 -12.35 -13.57
C ARG A 86 0.43 -13.28 -14.55
N PRO A 87 0.28 -14.59 -14.29
CA PRO A 87 -0.40 -15.49 -15.23
C PRO A 87 -1.91 -15.23 -15.35
N ILE A 88 -2.56 -14.73 -14.30
CA ILE A 88 -4.01 -14.47 -14.30
C ILE A 88 -4.36 -13.33 -15.26
N LEU A 89 -3.54 -12.27 -15.30
CA LEU A 89 -3.72 -11.17 -16.25
C LEU A 89 -3.52 -11.62 -17.70
N GLY A 90 -2.55 -12.51 -17.95
CA GLY A 90 -2.33 -13.09 -19.28
C GLY A 90 -3.53 -13.91 -19.78
N ALA A 91 -4.14 -14.71 -18.91
CA ALA A 91 -5.33 -15.50 -19.25
C ALA A 91 -6.55 -14.64 -19.59
N GLN A 92 -6.75 -13.51 -18.88
CA GLN A 92 -7.85 -12.59 -19.16
C GLN A 92 -7.67 -11.88 -20.50
N VAL A 93 -6.46 -11.40 -20.82
CA VAL A 93 -6.16 -10.79 -22.11
C VAL A 93 -6.37 -11.78 -23.26
N PHE A 94 -5.93 -13.03 -23.07
CA PHE A 94 -6.15 -14.09 -24.06
C PHE A 94 -7.64 -14.39 -24.27
N ALA A 95 -8.43 -14.51 -23.20
CA ALA A 95 -9.86 -14.75 -23.29
C ALA A 95 -10.60 -13.62 -24.03
N VAL A 96 -10.26 -12.35 -23.76
CA VAL A 96 -10.85 -11.20 -24.45
C VAL A 96 -10.47 -11.20 -25.94
N ALA A 97 -9.20 -11.48 -26.27
CA ALA A 97 -8.74 -11.55 -27.66
C ALA A 97 -9.48 -12.63 -28.45
N VAL A 98 -9.62 -13.83 -27.88
CA VAL A 98 -10.36 -14.94 -28.50
C VAL A 98 -11.84 -14.60 -28.67
N ALA A 99 -12.48 -14.01 -27.66
CA ALA A 99 -13.87 -13.59 -27.74
C ALA A 99 -14.11 -12.54 -28.84
N LEU A 100 -13.21 -11.57 -28.99
CA LEU A 100 -13.28 -10.57 -30.06
C LEU A 100 -13.14 -11.20 -31.44
N ILE A 101 -12.18 -12.12 -31.63
CA ILE A 101 -12.00 -12.83 -32.90
C ILE A 101 -13.26 -13.64 -33.24
N ALA A 102 -13.81 -14.38 -32.26
CA ALA A 102 -15.02 -15.17 -32.45
C ALA A 102 -16.23 -14.29 -32.82
N ALA A 103 -16.40 -13.15 -32.15
CA ALA A 103 -17.46 -12.20 -32.44
C ALA A 103 -17.36 -11.66 -33.88
N VAL A 104 -16.15 -11.28 -34.32
CA VAL A 104 -15.93 -10.80 -35.70
C VAL A 104 -16.20 -11.91 -36.72
N ALA A 105 -15.72 -13.14 -36.46
CA ALA A 105 -15.95 -14.28 -37.35
C ALA A 105 -17.45 -14.61 -37.48
N PHE A 106 -18.18 -14.56 -36.36
CA PHE A 106 -19.64 -14.77 -36.35
C PHE A 106 -20.36 -13.70 -37.17
N LEU A 107 -20.03 -12.41 -36.98
CA LEU A 107 -20.62 -11.31 -37.74
C LEU A 107 -20.35 -11.44 -39.25
N VAL A 108 -19.16 -11.85 -39.65
CA VAL A 108 -18.82 -12.08 -41.07
C VAL A 108 -19.59 -13.29 -41.64
N SER A 109 -19.79 -14.33 -40.85
CA SER A 109 -20.56 -15.53 -41.26
C SER A 109 -22.03 -15.19 -41.46
N GLU A 110 -22.65 -14.50 -40.51
CA GLU A 110 -24.03 -14.04 -40.60
C GLU A 110 -24.23 -13.10 -41.80
N ALA A 111 -23.27 -12.21 -42.06
CA ALA A 111 -23.32 -11.32 -43.23
C ALA A 111 -23.25 -12.08 -44.57
N LYS A 112 -22.51 -13.19 -44.65
CA LYS A 112 -22.44 -14.01 -45.87
C LYS A 112 -23.65 -14.92 -46.03
N GLN A 113 -24.12 -15.50 -44.94
CA GLN A 113 -25.20 -16.48 -44.96
C GLN A 113 -26.58 -15.82 -45.09
N SER A 114 -26.79 -14.62 -44.55
CA SER A 114 -27.98 -13.82 -44.78
C SER A 114 -28.15 -13.44 -46.26
N VAL A 115 -27.07 -13.12 -46.98
CA VAL A 115 -27.12 -12.82 -48.42
C VAL A 115 -27.49 -14.06 -49.25
N GLY A 116 -27.07 -15.25 -48.83
CA GLY A 116 -27.45 -16.52 -49.48
C GLY A 116 -28.86 -17.00 -49.15
N LEU A 117 -29.31 -16.84 -47.89
CA LEU A 117 -30.62 -17.30 -47.42
C LEU A 117 -31.76 -16.37 -47.87
N PHE A 118 -31.54 -15.04 -47.89
CA PHE A 118 -32.52 -14.06 -48.37
C PHE A 118 -32.58 -13.91 -49.88
N ALA A 119 -31.62 -14.47 -50.64
CA ALA A 119 -31.69 -14.48 -52.10
C ALA A 119 -32.96 -15.18 -52.62
N TRP A 120 -33.45 -16.21 -51.91
CA TRP A 120 -34.70 -16.90 -52.24
C TRP A 120 -35.96 -16.13 -51.79
N ILE A 121 -35.87 -15.31 -50.74
CA ILE A 121 -36.99 -14.51 -50.21
C ILE A 121 -37.10 -13.16 -50.93
N ALA A 122 -36.04 -12.68 -51.58
CA ALA A 122 -36.07 -11.47 -52.41
C ALA A 122 -37.05 -11.59 -53.60
N ASP A 123 -37.45 -12.80 -53.99
CA ASP A 123 -38.50 -13.07 -54.99
C ASP A 123 -39.92 -13.15 -54.40
N ALA A 124 -40.09 -13.00 -53.08
CA ALA A 124 -41.41 -13.00 -52.44
C ALA A 124 -42.08 -11.60 -52.48
N PRO A 125 -43.42 -11.52 -52.66
CA PRO A 125 -44.11 -10.25 -52.83
C PRO A 125 -43.99 -9.37 -51.58
N ARG A 126 -43.56 -8.12 -51.79
CA ARG A 126 -43.35 -6.99 -50.84
C ARG A 126 -44.61 -6.55 -50.08
N ALA A 127 -45.34 -7.46 -49.44
CA ALA A 127 -46.58 -7.13 -48.73
C ALA A 127 -46.38 -6.85 -47.23
N LEU A 128 -45.21 -7.11 -46.66
CA LEU A 128 -44.91 -6.87 -45.24
C LEU A 128 -43.87 -5.75 -45.10
N HIS A 129 -44.35 -4.51 -44.91
CA HIS A 129 -43.53 -3.32 -44.64
C HIS A 129 -42.97 -3.33 -43.20
N MET A 130 -42.15 -4.33 -42.87
CA MET A 130 -41.40 -4.40 -41.61
C MET A 130 -40.31 -3.31 -41.52
N GLU A 131 -39.95 -2.69 -42.64
CA GLU A 131 -38.93 -1.63 -42.75
C GLU A 131 -39.31 -0.34 -42.02
N ALA A 132 -40.61 -0.06 -41.84
CA ALA A 132 -41.09 1.17 -41.20
C ALA A 132 -40.88 1.19 -39.68
N LEU A 133 -40.64 0.03 -39.06
CA LEU A 133 -40.47 -0.11 -37.61
C LEU A 133 -38.99 0.02 -37.17
N LEU A 134 -38.04 -0.13 -38.09
CA LEU A 134 -36.62 0.00 -37.78
C LEU A 134 -36.11 1.41 -38.14
N PRO A 135 -35.24 2.01 -37.31
CA PRO A 135 -34.60 3.27 -37.64
C PRO A 135 -33.78 3.15 -38.93
N ALA A 136 -33.77 4.21 -39.75
CA ALA A 136 -33.11 4.23 -41.07
C ALA A 136 -31.62 3.84 -41.05
N SER A 137 -30.96 3.96 -39.89
CA SER A 137 -29.57 3.51 -39.68
C SER A 137 -29.40 1.99 -39.62
N MET A 138 -30.43 1.22 -39.26
CA MET A 138 -30.41 -0.26 -39.27
C MET A 138 -30.93 -0.87 -40.57
N GLN A 139 -31.63 -0.10 -41.39
CA GLN A 139 -32.14 -0.57 -42.69
C GLN A 139 -31.00 -0.83 -43.69
N ASN A 140 -29.89 -0.10 -43.55
CA ASN A 140 -28.70 -0.30 -44.36
C ASN A 140 -27.76 -1.27 -43.64
N ALA A 141 -27.38 -2.38 -44.29
CA ALA A 141 -26.46 -3.38 -43.74
C ALA A 141 -25.14 -2.77 -43.24
N THR A 142 -24.68 -1.70 -43.90
CA THR A 142 -23.52 -0.90 -43.50
C THR A 142 -23.73 -0.15 -42.18
N GLY A 143 -24.92 0.40 -41.94
CA GLY A 143 -25.22 1.13 -40.70
C GLY A 143 -25.39 0.21 -39.49
N ALA A 144 -26.01 -0.97 -39.68
CA ALA A 144 -26.05 -2.01 -38.66
C ALA A 144 -24.63 -2.51 -38.32
N ALA A 145 -23.81 -2.79 -39.33
CA ALA A 145 -22.42 -3.23 -39.13
C ALA A 145 -21.57 -2.20 -38.38
N LEU A 146 -21.72 -0.90 -38.69
CA LEU A 146 -21.02 0.18 -37.99
C LEU A 146 -21.44 0.31 -36.53
N MET A 147 -22.72 0.09 -36.21
CA MET A 147 -23.20 0.11 -34.81
C MET A 147 -22.64 -1.05 -33.99
N PHE A 148 -22.63 -2.27 -34.54
CA PHE A 148 -22.02 -3.42 -33.87
C PHE A 148 -20.50 -3.28 -33.73
N ALA A 149 -19.83 -2.75 -34.75
CA ALA A 149 -18.40 -2.43 -34.69
C ALA A 149 -18.10 -1.37 -33.62
N GLY A 150 -18.93 -0.33 -33.51
CA GLY A 150 -18.82 0.69 -32.48
C GLY A 150 -19.03 0.15 -31.07
N LEU A 151 -20.02 -0.72 -30.87
CA LEU A 151 -20.26 -1.38 -29.58
C LEU A 151 -19.10 -2.28 -29.17
N LEU A 152 -18.57 -3.08 -30.11
CA LEU A 152 -17.39 -3.92 -29.87
C LEU A 152 -16.15 -3.08 -29.57
N ALA A 153 -15.94 -1.98 -30.30
CA ALA A 153 -14.83 -1.05 -30.03
C ALA A 153 -14.97 -0.40 -28.65
N ALA A 154 -16.18 -0.01 -28.24
CA ALA A 154 -16.42 0.55 -26.90
C ALA A 154 -16.14 -0.49 -25.80
N VAL A 155 -16.60 -1.74 -25.97
CA VAL A 155 -16.33 -2.83 -25.03
C VAL A 155 -14.83 -3.14 -24.95
N ALA A 156 -14.13 -3.15 -26.10
CA ALA A 156 -12.69 -3.35 -26.15
C ALA A 156 -11.91 -2.21 -25.48
N LEU A 157 -12.33 -0.95 -25.69
CA LEU A 157 -11.72 0.22 -25.04
C LEU A 157 -11.96 0.22 -23.53
N ILE A 158 -13.17 -0.12 -23.07
CA ILE A 158 -13.48 -0.22 -21.63
C ILE A 158 -12.70 -1.37 -20.99
N GLY A 159 -12.62 -2.53 -21.66
CA GLY A 159 -11.83 -3.67 -21.20
C GLY A 159 -10.33 -3.37 -21.15
N GLY A 160 -9.79 -2.74 -22.18
CA GLY A 160 -8.40 -2.29 -22.24
C GLY A 160 -8.08 -1.24 -21.18
N PHE A 161 -8.98 -0.27 -20.97
CA PHE A 161 -8.82 0.74 -19.92
C PHE A 161 -8.86 0.14 -18.51
N ALA A 162 -9.77 -0.80 -18.25
CA ALA A 162 -9.82 -1.50 -16.97
C ALA A 162 -8.55 -2.33 -16.71
N ALA A 163 -8.02 -2.99 -17.74
CA ALA A 163 -6.75 -3.72 -17.66
C ALA A 163 -5.57 -2.76 -17.40
N TYR A 164 -5.49 -1.64 -18.12
CA TYR A 164 -4.47 -0.61 -17.92
C TYR A 164 -4.54 0.00 -16.52
N ALA A 165 -5.72 0.41 -16.06
CA ALA A 165 -5.93 0.98 -14.73
C ALA A 165 -5.67 -0.02 -13.59
N SER A 166 -5.76 -1.33 -13.85
CA SER A 166 -5.35 -2.37 -12.90
C SER A 166 -3.83 -2.56 -12.85
N SER A 167 -3.15 -2.32 -13.98
CA SER A 167 -1.69 -2.43 -14.09
C SER A 167 -0.95 -1.24 -13.50
N ASP A 168 -1.56 -0.05 -13.50
CA ASP A 168 -0.95 1.21 -13.04
C ASP A 168 -1.03 1.40 -11.51
N LYS A 169 -1.72 0.50 -10.79
CA LYS A 169 -1.86 0.53 -9.33
C LYS A 169 -0.76 -0.23 -8.57
N HIS A 170 0.28 -0.68 -9.24
CA HIS A 170 1.41 -1.43 -8.67
C HIS A 170 2.75 -0.81 -9.09
#